data_AF-A0A519QSI2-F1
#
_entry.id   AF-A0A519QSI2-F1
#
_cell.length_a   1.000
_cell.length_b   1.000
_cell.length_c   1.000
_cell.angle_alpha   90.00
_cell.angle_beta   90.00
_cell.angle_gamma   90.00
#
_symmetry.space_group_name_H-M   'P 1'
#
loop_
_entity.id
_entity.type
_entity.pdbx_description
1 polymer ?
#
loop_
_entity_poly.entity_id
_entity_poly.type
_entity_poly.pdbx_seq_one_letter_code
_entity_poly.pdbx_strand_id
1 'polypeptide(L)'
;MNDNFINEYFGIGIQNGKTPENLGVLWRTAQNLGATFIFTIGNRYAKQACDTHDAVKAIPYFHYDTFEAFFENLPKGARLVGVELDEKATDLETFEHPRRCVYLLGAEDHGLSSKVIARCHHLVKFKSQKSLNVAVAGSIVMYD
;
A
#
# COMPACT_ATOMS: atom_id res chain seq x y z
N MET A 1 -20.81 -0.41 10.07
CA MET A 1 -21.27 0.81 9.38
C MET A 1 -20.10 1.78 9.38
N ASN A 2 -19.74 2.35 8.23
CA ASN A 2 -18.77 3.44 8.22
C ASN A 2 -19.43 4.66 8.88
N ASP A 3 -18.82 5.16 9.94
CA ASP A 3 -19.22 6.42 10.55
C ASP A 3 -18.66 7.55 9.69
N ASN A 4 -19.51 8.15 8.87
CA ASN A 4 -19.12 9.25 7.98
C ASN A 4 -18.75 10.54 8.72
N PHE A 5 -18.86 10.58 10.05
CA PHE A 5 -18.37 11.67 10.89
C PHE A 5 -16.94 11.43 11.39
N ILE A 6 -16.42 10.20 11.27
CA ILE A 6 -15.02 9.87 11.53
C ILE A 6 -14.24 10.02 10.23
N ASN A 7 -13.48 11.11 10.12
CA ASN A 7 -12.67 11.46 8.94
C ASN A 7 -11.36 10.67 8.86
N GLU A 8 -11.42 9.34 9.06
CA GLU A 8 -10.25 8.48 9.10
C GLU A 8 -10.42 7.31 8.13
N TYR A 9 -9.42 7.10 7.27
CA TYR A 9 -9.37 5.97 6.36
C TYR A 9 -7.94 5.75 5.90
N PHE A 10 -7.67 4.52 5.48
CA PHE A 10 -6.47 4.21 4.72
C PHE A 10 -6.79 3.34 3.51
N GLY A 11 -6.00 3.52 2.47
CA GLY A 11 -5.90 2.60 1.34
C GLY A 11 -4.48 2.07 1.24
N ILE A 12 -4.31 0.92 0.59
CA ILE A 12 -2.99 0.34 0.35
C ILE A 12 -2.87 -0.18 -1.07
N GLY A 13 -1.69 -0.01 -1.66
CA GLY A 13 -1.43 -0.54 -2.98
C GLY A 13 0.03 -0.81 -3.24
N ILE A 14 0.27 -1.43 -4.38
CA ILE A 14 1.59 -1.89 -4.80
C ILE A 14 1.91 -1.42 -6.22
N GLN A 15 3.11 -0.88 -6.40
CA GLN A 15 3.66 -0.57 -7.71
C GLN A 15 4.41 -1.78 -8.27
N ASN A 16 4.07 -2.18 -9.50
CA ASN A 16 4.76 -3.25 -10.24
C ASN A 16 4.85 -4.58 -9.49
N GLY A 17 3.81 -4.93 -8.72
CA GLY A 17 3.73 -6.22 -8.03
C GLY A 17 3.94 -7.40 -9.00
N LYS A 18 4.85 -8.31 -8.63
CA LYS A 18 5.35 -9.36 -9.54
C LYS A 18 4.71 -10.72 -9.27
N THR A 19 4.62 -11.10 -8.00
CA THR A 19 4.22 -12.43 -7.54
C THR A 19 2.76 -12.41 -7.04
N PRO A 20 1.85 -13.15 -7.69
CA PRO A 20 0.44 -13.21 -7.29
C PRO A 20 0.23 -13.64 -5.84
N GLU A 21 1.14 -14.46 -5.28
CA GLU A 21 1.10 -14.94 -3.89
C GLU A 21 1.22 -13.78 -2.90
N ASN A 22 2.16 -12.86 -3.11
CA ASN A 22 2.34 -11.68 -2.27
C ASN A 22 1.14 -10.73 -2.36
N LEU A 23 0.60 -10.53 -3.57
CA LEU A 23 -0.61 -9.72 -3.73
C LEU A 23 -1.80 -10.35 -2.99
N GLY A 24 -1.97 -11.67 -3.08
CA GLY A 24 -3.03 -12.37 -2.35
C GLY A 24 -2.93 -12.20 -0.83
N VAL A 25 -1.72 -12.30 -0.27
CA VAL A 25 -1.48 -12.04 1.16
C VAL A 25 -1.79 -10.58 1.50
N LEU A 26 -1.31 -9.61 0.72
CA LEU A 26 -1.58 -8.18 0.95
C LEU A 26 -3.07 -7.87 0.95
N TRP A 27 -3.82 -8.36 -0.04
CA TRP A 27 -5.26 -8.09 -0.14
C TRP A 27 -6.04 -8.77 0.98
N ARG A 28 -5.67 -10.00 1.33
CA ARG A 28 -6.27 -10.68 2.48
C ARG A 28 -5.99 -9.91 3.77
N THR A 29 -4.76 -9.44 3.99
CA THR A 29 -4.44 -8.65 5.18
C THR A 29 -5.19 -7.31 5.18
N ALA A 30 -5.20 -6.59 4.05
CA ALA A 30 -5.95 -5.35 3.88
C ALA A 30 -7.43 -5.53 4.20
N GLN A 31 -8.00 -6.67 3.80
CA GLN A 31 -9.38 -7.02 4.13
C GLN A 31 -9.62 -7.23 5.61
N ASN A 32 -8.73 -7.97 6.28
CA ASN A 32 -8.89 -8.27 7.69
C ASN A 32 -8.58 -7.07 8.60
N LEU A 33 -7.76 -6.13 8.14
CA LEU A 33 -7.35 -4.95 8.91
C LEU A 33 -8.13 -3.67 8.53
N GLY A 34 -9.16 -3.77 7.70
CA GLY A 34 -10.11 -2.67 7.48
C GLY A 34 -9.64 -1.61 6.48
N ALA A 35 -8.80 -1.96 5.51
CA ALA A 35 -8.47 -1.07 4.40
C ALA A 35 -9.75 -0.67 3.64
N THR A 36 -9.91 0.61 3.34
CA THR A 36 -11.09 1.11 2.64
C THR A 36 -11.06 0.80 1.14
N PHE A 37 -9.86 0.73 0.56
CA PHE A 37 -9.65 0.32 -0.81
C PHE A 37 -8.24 -0.23 -1.02
N ILE A 38 -8.10 -1.01 -2.09
CA ILE A 38 -6.83 -1.58 -2.53
C ILE A 38 -6.54 -1.19 -3.98
N PHE A 39 -5.27 -1.13 -4.37
CA PHE A 39 -4.93 -0.78 -5.75
C PHE A 39 -3.59 -1.35 -6.26
N THR A 40 -3.48 -1.53 -7.58
CA THR A 40 -2.17 -1.77 -8.22
C THR A 40 -1.82 -0.67 -9.21
N ILE A 41 -0.52 -0.43 -9.37
CA ILE A 41 0.04 0.45 -10.40
C ILE A 41 0.94 -0.38 -11.32
N GLY A 42 0.76 -0.25 -12.64
CA GLY A 42 1.53 -0.96 -13.66
C GLY A 42 1.02 -2.37 -13.89
N ASN A 43 1.46 -3.34 -13.08
CA ASN A 43 1.04 -4.73 -13.25
C ASN A 43 -0.38 -4.96 -12.67
N ARG A 44 -1.25 -5.56 -13.48
CA ARG A 44 -2.59 -6.01 -13.02
C ARG A 44 -2.47 -7.21 -12.09
N TYR A 45 -3.37 -7.27 -11.12
CA TYR A 45 -3.57 -8.49 -10.35
C TYR A 45 -4.20 -9.57 -11.26
N ALA A 46 -3.50 -10.68 -11.46
CA ALA A 46 -4.06 -11.87 -12.07
C ALA A 46 -4.73 -12.71 -10.96
N LYS A 47 -6.02 -12.97 -11.12
CA LYS A 47 -6.84 -13.72 -10.15
C LYS A 47 -6.22 -15.09 -9.86
N GLN A 48 -6.03 -15.44 -8.58
CA GLN A 48 -5.38 -16.70 -8.17
C GLN A 48 -6.11 -17.46 -7.07
N ALA A 49 -5.81 -18.77 -6.97
CA ALA A 49 -6.40 -19.72 -6.03
C ALA A 49 -6.13 -19.41 -4.55
N CYS A 50 -5.08 -18.65 -4.21
CA CYS A 50 -4.84 -18.19 -2.83
C CYS A 50 -5.83 -17.12 -2.35
N ASP A 51 -6.53 -16.44 -3.27
CA ASP A 51 -7.64 -15.52 -2.96
C ASP A 51 -8.93 -16.32 -2.70
N THR A 52 -8.86 -17.23 -1.74
CA THR A 52 -9.94 -18.15 -1.34
C THR A 52 -11.17 -17.43 -0.75
N HIS A 53 -11.04 -16.14 -0.41
CA HIS A 53 -12.08 -15.33 0.22
C HIS A 53 -12.57 -14.18 -0.67
N ASP A 54 -12.21 -14.16 -1.97
CA ASP A 54 -12.61 -13.14 -2.93
C ASP A 54 -12.35 -11.70 -2.40
N ALA A 55 -11.17 -11.44 -1.82
CA ALA A 55 -10.84 -10.15 -1.21
C ALA A 55 -11.06 -8.97 -2.19
N VAL A 56 -10.73 -9.20 -3.47
CA VAL A 56 -10.92 -8.24 -4.58
C VAL A 56 -12.41 -7.97 -4.88
N LYS A 57 -13.33 -8.87 -4.49
CA LYS A 57 -14.78 -8.62 -4.58
C LYS A 57 -15.36 -7.96 -3.33
N ALA A 58 -14.69 -8.12 -2.19
CA ALA A 58 -15.16 -7.58 -0.91
C ALA A 58 -14.71 -6.13 -0.66
N ILE A 59 -13.57 -5.73 -1.23
CA ILE A 59 -13.01 -4.38 -1.09
C ILE A 59 -12.86 -3.73 -2.47
N PRO A 60 -13.18 -2.43 -2.61
CA PRO A 60 -12.92 -1.69 -3.84
C PRO A 60 -11.48 -1.85 -4.32
N TYR A 61 -11.33 -2.43 -5.50
CA TYR A 61 -10.05 -2.64 -6.16
C TYR A 61 -9.91 -1.70 -7.35
N PHE A 62 -8.84 -0.89 -7.33
CA PHE A 62 -8.49 0.00 -8.42
C PHE A 62 -7.22 -0.46 -9.13
N HIS A 63 -7.16 -0.19 -10.43
CA HIS A 63 -5.95 -0.46 -11.20
C HIS A 63 -5.58 0.78 -12.01
N TYR A 64 -4.31 1.15 -11.96
CA TYR A 64 -3.74 2.26 -12.69
C TYR A 64 -2.59 1.77 -13.57
N ASP A 65 -2.56 2.19 -14.83
CA ASP A 65 -1.46 1.83 -15.72
C ASP A 65 -0.16 2.55 -15.34
N THR A 66 -0.26 3.76 -14.78
CA THR A 66 0.90 4.59 -14.39
C THR A 66 0.73 5.22 -13.01
N PHE A 67 1.85 5.61 -12.40
CA PHE A 67 1.84 6.30 -11.12
C PHE A 67 1.17 7.68 -11.22
N GLU A 68 1.27 8.35 -12.36
CA GLU A 68 0.67 9.67 -12.58
C GLU A 68 -0.85 9.58 -12.56
N ALA A 69 -1.40 8.56 -13.24
CA ALA A 69 -2.84 8.30 -13.24
C ALA A 69 -3.35 8.01 -11.82
N PHE A 70 -2.59 7.24 -11.03
CA PHE A 70 -2.89 7.04 -9.61
C PHE A 70 -2.84 8.35 -8.83
N PHE A 71 -1.76 9.13 -8.98
CA PHE A 71 -1.52 10.33 -8.19
C PHE A 71 -2.55 11.43 -8.45
N GLU A 72 -3.00 11.58 -9.70
CA GLU A 72 -4.08 12.50 -10.08
C GLU A 72 -5.42 12.13 -9.43
N ASN A 73 -5.64 10.83 -9.22
CA ASN A 73 -6.84 10.27 -8.59
C ASN A 73 -6.69 10.04 -7.07
N LEU A 74 -5.58 10.48 -6.47
CA LEU A 74 -5.38 10.37 -5.02
C LEU A 74 -6.52 11.13 -4.31
N PRO A 75 -7.23 10.50 -3.36
CA PRO A 75 -8.30 11.15 -2.63
C PRO A 75 -7.86 12.49 -2.02
N LYS A 76 -8.67 13.54 -2.21
CA LYS A 76 -8.32 14.88 -1.75
C LYS A 76 -8.15 14.89 -0.22
N GLY A 77 -7.01 15.40 0.24
CA GLY A 77 -6.67 15.46 1.66
C GLY A 77 -6.06 14.17 2.23
N ALA A 78 -5.89 13.11 1.43
CA ALA A 78 -5.08 11.96 1.82
C ALA A 78 -3.58 12.24 1.67
N ARG A 79 -2.79 11.67 2.58
CA ARG A 79 -1.32 11.69 2.53
C ARG A 79 -0.83 10.38 1.92
N LEU A 80 -0.10 10.49 0.81
CA LEU A 80 0.64 9.36 0.23
C LEU A 80 1.84 9.02 1.13
N VAL A 81 1.89 7.79 1.63
CA VAL A 81 2.98 7.25 2.46
C VAL A 81 3.67 6.13 1.67
N GLY A 82 4.93 6.33 1.32
CA GLY A 82 5.74 5.29 0.68
C GLY A 82 6.40 4.40 1.72
N VAL A 83 6.30 3.08 1.55
CA VAL A 83 7.00 2.10 2.39
C VAL A 83 8.27 1.69 1.65
N GLU A 84 9.41 2.23 2.06
CA GLU A 84 10.69 2.05 1.36
C GLU A 84 11.88 2.21 2.30
N LEU A 85 12.94 1.43 2.05
CA LEU A 85 14.21 1.55 2.74
C LEU A 85 15.02 2.71 2.14
N ASP A 86 14.63 3.95 2.49
CA ASP A 86 15.32 5.18 2.10
C ASP A 86 15.96 5.87 3.32
N GLU A 87 17.08 6.56 3.12
CA GLU A 87 17.74 7.30 4.20
C GLU A 87 16.86 8.39 4.82
N LYS A 88 15.98 8.99 4.00
CA LYS A 88 15.04 10.04 4.41
C LYS A 88 13.77 9.47 5.05
N ALA A 89 13.58 8.15 5.05
CA ALA A 89 12.42 7.53 5.64
C ALA A 89 12.50 7.52 7.17
N THR A 90 11.35 7.78 7.80
CA THR A 90 11.17 7.70 9.25
C THR A 90 11.02 6.24 9.66
N ASP A 91 11.62 5.87 10.80
CA ASP A 91 11.46 4.53 11.34
C ASP A 91 10.02 4.30 11.79
N LEU A 92 9.44 3.16 11.41
CA LEU A 92 8.06 2.80 11.69
C LEU A 92 7.72 2.94 13.19
N GLU A 93 8.61 2.55 14.09
CA GLU A 93 8.34 2.59 15.54
C GLU A 93 8.13 4.00 16.10
N THR A 94 8.47 5.02 15.32
CA THR A 94 8.32 6.45 15.68
C THR A 94 7.48 7.22 14.68
N PHE A 95 6.93 6.54 13.66
CA PHE A 95 6.16 7.17 12.61
C PHE A 95 4.72 7.38 13.06
N GLU A 96 4.21 8.61 12.90
CA GLU A 96 2.81 8.91 13.17
C GLU A 96 1.99 8.76 11.89
N HIS A 97 1.15 7.72 11.83
CA HIS A 97 0.29 7.46 10.67
C HIS A 97 -0.71 8.59 10.45
N PRO A 98 -0.78 9.18 9.24
CA PRO A 98 -1.77 10.21 8.96
C PRO A 98 -3.19 9.64 9.02
N ARG A 99 -4.12 10.34 9.66
CA ARG A 99 -5.54 9.97 9.76
C ARG A 99 -6.21 9.57 8.43
N ARG A 100 -5.78 10.20 7.34
CA ARG A 100 -6.20 9.90 5.97
C ARG A 100 -4.96 9.63 5.14
N CYS A 101 -4.66 8.37 4.88
CA CYS A 101 -3.44 8.01 4.19
C CYS A 101 -3.68 7.00 3.08
N VAL A 102 -2.71 6.92 2.18
CA VAL A 102 -2.61 5.87 1.18
C VAL A 102 -1.20 5.33 1.22
N TYR A 103 -1.06 4.06 1.59
CA TYR A 103 0.22 3.38 1.61
C TYR A 103 0.56 2.85 0.22
N LEU A 104 1.79 3.08 -0.22
CA LEU A 104 2.31 2.60 -1.49
C LEU A 104 3.57 1.78 -1.26
N LEU A 105 3.50 0.51 -1.64
CA LEU A 105 4.57 -0.47 -1.58
C LEU A 105 5.27 -0.59 -2.94
N GLY A 106 6.59 -0.77 -2.90
CA GLY A 106 7.42 -1.05 -4.07
C GLY A 106 7.43 -2.52 -4.49
N ALA A 107 7.95 -2.79 -5.68
CA ALA A 107 8.18 -4.16 -6.15
C ALA A 107 9.37 -4.80 -5.42
N GLU A 108 9.36 -6.12 -5.27
CA GLU A 108 10.42 -6.84 -4.52
C GLU A 108 11.84 -6.62 -5.06
N ASP A 109 11.99 -6.44 -6.39
CA ASP A 109 13.29 -6.34 -7.04
C ASP A 109 13.84 -4.90 -7.10
N HIS A 110 12.95 -3.90 -7.10
CA HIS A 110 13.31 -2.52 -7.47
C HIS A 110 12.77 -1.47 -6.50
N GLY A 111 11.96 -1.87 -5.52
CA GLY A 111 11.32 -0.94 -4.60
C GLY A 111 10.39 0.06 -5.31
N LEU A 112 10.22 1.21 -4.69
CA LEU A 112 9.55 2.38 -5.24
C LEU A 112 10.51 3.11 -6.20
N SER A 113 9.99 3.51 -7.35
CA SER A 113 10.77 4.36 -8.26
C SER A 113 11.09 5.71 -7.60
N SER A 114 12.23 6.33 -7.95
CA SER A 114 12.62 7.65 -7.41
C SER A 114 11.56 8.72 -7.65
N LYS A 115 10.78 8.59 -8.72
CA LYS A 115 9.64 9.47 -9.03
C LYS A 115 8.53 9.37 -7.98
N VAL A 116 8.23 8.16 -7.52
CA VAL A 116 7.27 7.91 -6.45
C VAL A 116 7.79 8.44 -5.13
N ILE A 117 9.04 8.11 -4.79
CA ILE A 117 9.70 8.57 -3.55
C ILE A 117 9.63 10.10 -3.45
N ALA A 118 9.92 10.82 -4.53
CA ALA A 118 9.89 12.29 -4.56
C ALA A 118 8.47 12.89 -4.43
N ARG A 119 7.41 12.11 -4.63
CA ARG A 119 6.00 12.55 -4.56
C ARG A 119 5.29 12.06 -3.31
N CYS A 120 5.86 11.09 -2.59
CA CYS A 120 5.36 10.68 -1.29
C CYS A 120 5.44 11.85 -0.31
N HIS A 121 4.38 12.03 0.48
CA HIS A 121 4.35 13.03 1.54
C HIS A 121 5.15 12.58 2.76
N HIS A 122 5.21 11.26 2.96
CA HIS A 122 5.99 10.61 4.00
C HIS A 122 6.62 9.35 3.43
N LEU A 123 7.79 9.00 3.95
CA LEU A 123 8.43 7.72 3.71
C LEU A 123 8.62 7.04 5.06
N VAL A 124 8.26 5.76 5.12
CA VAL A 124 8.41 4.94 6.33
C VAL A 124 9.26 3.73 6.01
N LYS A 125 10.16 3.38 6.94
CA LYS A 125 11.05 2.23 6.85
C LYS A 125 11.00 1.38 8.11
N PHE A 126 11.41 0.13 7.96
CA PHE A 126 11.64 -0.77 9.08
C PHE A 126 13.09 -0.66 9.55
N LYS A 127 13.32 -0.79 10.86
CA LYS A 127 14.67 -0.99 11.41
C LYS A 127 15.16 -2.40 11.09
N SER A 128 15.56 -2.64 9.84
CA SER A 128 16.09 -3.92 9.37
C SER A 128 17.37 -3.72 8.54
N GLN A 129 18.23 -4.74 8.51
CA GLN A 129 19.47 -4.69 7.72
C GLN A 129 19.22 -4.78 6.21
N LYS A 130 18.13 -5.42 5.82
CA LYS A 130 17.69 -5.61 4.43
C LYS A 130 16.20 -5.29 4.31
N SER A 131 15.73 -5.06 3.09
CA SER A 131 14.31 -4.92 2.81
C SER A 131 13.55 -6.19 3.22
N LEU A 132 12.36 -6.00 3.81
CA LEU A 132 11.45 -7.09 4.10
C LEU A 132 10.72 -7.51 2.82
N ASN A 133 10.18 -8.72 2.80
CA ASN A 133 9.22 -9.12 1.78
C ASN A 133 8.05 -8.12 1.75
N VAL A 134 7.57 -7.78 0.55
CA VAL A 134 6.58 -6.72 0.35
C VAL A 134 5.24 -7.01 1.05
N ALA A 135 4.81 -8.27 1.10
CA ALA A 135 3.58 -8.65 1.76
C ALA A 135 3.70 -8.57 3.28
N VAL A 136 4.87 -8.94 3.82
CA VAL A 136 5.19 -8.78 5.25
C VAL A 136 5.24 -7.30 5.63
N ALA A 137 5.96 -6.49 4.85
CA ALA A 137 6.05 -5.04 5.06
C ALA A 137 4.66 -4.38 5.07
N GLY A 138 3.84 -4.65 4.05
CA GLY A 138 2.48 -4.13 4.00
C GLY A 138 1.61 -4.60 5.17
N SER A 139 1.76 -5.86 5.58
CA SER A 139 1.00 -6.41 6.70
C SER A 139 1.35 -5.75 8.03
N ILE A 140 2.63 -5.46 8.28
CA ILE A 140 3.05 -4.79 9.52
C ILE A 140 2.59 -3.33 9.52
N VAL A 141 2.77 -2.60 8.41
CA VAL A 141 2.34 -1.18 8.32
C VAL A 141 0.83 -1.00 8.48
N MET A 142 0.03 -1.96 8.04
CA MET A 142 -1.42 -1.90 8.26
C MET A 142 -1.86 -2.24 9.69
N TYR A 143 -1.03 -2.97 10.43
CA TYR A 143 -1.33 -3.40 11.79
C TYR A 143 -0.90 -2.37 12.84
N ASP A 144 0.19 -1.67 12.56
CA ASP A 144 0.75 -0.57 13.38
C ASP A 144 -0.18 0.66 13.42
#